data_AF-X1M618-F1
#
_entry.id   AF-X1M618-F1
#
_cell.length_a   1.000
_cell.length_b   1.000
_cell.length_c   1.000
_cell.angle_alpha   90.00
_cell.angle_beta   90.00
_cell.angle_gamma   90.00
#
_symmetry.space_group_name_H-M   'P 1'
#
loop_
_entity.id
_entity.type
_entity.pdbx_description
1 polymer ?
#
loop_
_entity_poly.entity_id
_entity_poly.type
_entity_poly.pdbx_seq_one_letter_code
_entity_poly.pdbx_strand_id
1 'polypeptide(L)'
;WMGVTIENDEVIDRIDHLRSTVSFIKFLSFEPLISSLPNLNLYNMDWVIVGGESGPKARPMKKEWVIDIKDQCDKASIKFFFKQWGGFNKKKTGRRLKGRTYNDMPELKQPSAYI
;
A
#
# COMPACT_ATOMS: atom_id res chain seq x y z
N TRP A 1 7.25 -10.06 -9.88
CA TRP A 1 6.82 -9.04 -8.90
C TRP A 1 6.99 -7.71 -9.58
N MET A 2 5.97 -6.86 -9.51
CA MET A 2 6.02 -5.50 -10.02
C MET A 2 5.13 -4.65 -9.15
N GLY A 3 5.50 -3.40 -8.92
CA GLY A 3 4.68 -2.48 -8.16
C GLY A 3 4.86 -1.05 -8.59
N VAL A 4 3.89 -0.23 -8.22
CA VAL A 4 3.88 1.20 -8.48
C VAL A 4 3.67 1.95 -7.19
N THR A 5 4.25 3.15 -7.11
CA THR A 5 3.98 4.09 -6.03
C THR A 5 2.81 4.97 -6.38
N ILE A 6 1.90 5.18 -5.43
CA ILE A 6 0.75 6.09 -5.51
C ILE A 6 0.81 7.02 -4.31
N GLU A 7 1.32 8.23 -4.50
CA GLU A 7 1.44 9.21 -3.43
C GLU A 7 0.10 9.91 -3.14
N ASN A 8 -0.64 10.22 -4.21
CA ASN A 8 -1.90 10.96 -4.22
C ASN A 8 -2.80 10.53 -5.42
N ASP A 9 -3.92 11.21 -5.57
CA ASP A 9 -4.93 11.00 -6.62
C ASP A 9 -4.44 11.39 -8.02
N GLU A 10 -3.47 12.29 -8.13
CA GLU A 10 -2.90 12.74 -9.42
C GLU A 10 -2.20 11.62 -10.20
N VAL A 11 -1.82 10.53 -9.53
CA VAL A 11 -1.08 9.39 -10.10
C VAL A 11 -1.82 8.05 -9.93
N ILE A 12 -3.11 8.11 -9.63
CA ILE A 12 -3.96 6.94 -9.34
C ILE A 12 -4.07 5.99 -10.56
N ASP A 13 -3.91 6.52 -11.77
CA ASP A 13 -3.92 5.83 -13.05
C ASP A 13 -2.78 4.78 -13.19
N ARG A 14 -1.69 4.92 -12.43
CA ARG A 14 -0.62 3.92 -12.37
C ARG A 14 -1.12 2.54 -11.92
N ILE A 15 -2.22 2.47 -11.17
CA ILE A 15 -2.86 1.18 -10.81
C ILE A 15 -3.29 0.44 -12.07
N ASP A 16 -3.88 1.13 -13.04
CA ASP A 16 -4.36 0.54 -14.29
C ASP A 16 -3.21 0.13 -15.20
N HIS A 17 -2.15 0.94 -15.25
CA HIS A 17 -0.91 0.59 -15.94
C HIS A 17 -0.28 -0.69 -15.36
N LEU A 18 -0.18 -0.80 -14.04
CA LEU A 18 0.33 -2.00 -13.38
C LEU A 18 -0.56 -3.23 -13.67
N ARG A 19 -1.89 -3.05 -13.68
CA ARG A 19 -2.86 -4.11 -13.96
C ARG A 19 -2.65 -4.73 -15.34
N SER A 20 -2.23 -3.93 -16.31
CA SER A 20 -2.00 -4.34 -17.71
C SER A 20 -0.72 -5.15 -17.90
N THR A 21 0.09 -5.32 -16.86
CA THR A 21 1.34 -6.08 -16.92
C THR A 21 1.13 -7.58 -16.69
N VAL A 22 2.04 -8.39 -17.23
CA VAL A 22 2.06 -9.85 -17.08
C VAL A 22 2.65 -10.32 -15.73
N SER A 23 2.90 -9.41 -14.78
CA SER A 23 3.50 -9.78 -13.49
C SER A 23 2.54 -10.66 -12.66
N PHE A 24 3.06 -11.78 -12.15
CA PHE A 24 2.33 -12.71 -11.27
C PHE A 24 1.93 -12.11 -9.92
N ILE A 25 2.76 -11.22 -9.38
CA ILE A 25 2.52 -10.49 -8.13
C ILE A 25 2.58 -9.00 -8.44
N LYS A 26 1.49 -8.30 -8.16
CA LYS A 26 1.31 -6.86 -8.34
C LYS A 26 1.06 -6.19 -7.00
N PHE A 27 1.86 -5.17 -6.66
CA PHE A 27 1.71 -4.45 -5.40
C PHE A 27 1.60 -2.93 -5.57
N LEU A 28 0.81 -2.31 -4.71
CA LEU A 28 0.67 -0.86 -4.64
C LEU A 28 1.41 -0.34 -3.41
N SER A 29 2.25 0.66 -3.61
CA SER A 29 2.95 1.36 -2.52
C SER A 29 2.37 2.75 -2.34
N PHE A 30 1.58 2.94 -1.30
CA PHE A 30 1.14 4.26 -0.84
C PHE A 30 2.21 4.83 0.10
N GLU A 31 3.39 5.12 -0.45
CA GLU A 31 4.54 5.64 0.30
C GLU A 31 5.35 6.66 -0.53
N PRO A 32 5.38 7.95 -0.13
CA PRO A 32 4.63 8.51 0.99
C PRO A 32 3.13 8.66 0.66
N LEU A 33 2.25 8.22 1.57
CA LEU A 33 0.82 8.54 1.48
C LEU A 33 0.59 9.98 1.94
N ILE A 34 0.25 10.86 1.00
CA ILE A 34 0.18 12.32 1.24
C ILE A 34 -1.22 12.91 1.06
N SER A 35 -2.18 12.14 0.56
CA SER A 35 -3.60 12.52 0.50
C SER A 35 -4.51 11.31 0.78
N SER A 36 -5.82 11.56 0.92
CA SER A 36 -6.83 10.49 1.00
C SER A 36 -7.04 9.85 -0.36
N LEU A 37 -7.19 8.52 -0.39
CA LEU A 37 -7.45 7.74 -1.61
C LEU A 37 -8.70 6.87 -1.43
N PRO A 38 -9.91 7.47 -1.39
CA PRO A 38 -11.14 6.70 -1.30
C PRO A 38 -11.40 5.95 -2.62
N ASN A 39 -12.12 4.82 -2.55
CA ASN A 39 -12.62 4.08 -3.71
C ASN A 39 -11.53 3.54 -4.66
N LEU A 40 -10.43 3.01 -4.12
CA LEU A 40 -9.37 2.35 -4.87
C LEU A 40 -9.90 1.14 -5.64
N ASN A 41 -9.58 1.06 -6.93
CA ASN A 41 -9.79 -0.15 -7.72
C ASN A 41 -8.66 -1.16 -7.48
N LEU A 42 -8.78 -1.97 -6.43
CA LEU A 42 -7.81 -2.99 -6.05
C LEU A 42 -7.93 -4.30 -6.85
N TYR A 43 -8.77 -4.34 -7.88
CA TYR A 43 -8.93 -5.55 -8.70
C TYR A 43 -7.61 -5.99 -9.33
N ASN A 44 -7.33 -7.30 -9.20
CA ASN A 44 -6.12 -7.96 -9.70
C ASN A 44 -4.80 -7.42 -9.10
N MET A 45 -4.87 -6.83 -7.90
CA MET A 45 -3.72 -6.55 -7.06
C MET A 45 -3.55 -7.68 -6.04
N ASP A 46 -2.35 -7.82 -5.48
CA ASP A 46 -2.05 -8.87 -4.50
C ASP A 46 -1.67 -8.29 -3.14
N TRP A 47 -1.10 -7.08 -3.13
CA TRP A 47 -0.49 -6.52 -1.93
C TRP A 47 -0.51 -5.00 -1.91
N VAL A 48 -0.81 -4.44 -0.74
CA VAL A 48 -0.79 -3.01 -0.48
C VAL A 48 0.19 -2.70 0.64
N ILE A 49 1.07 -1.74 0.39
CA ILE A 49 2.03 -1.19 1.36
C ILE A 49 1.62 0.25 1.65
N VAL A 50 1.54 0.63 2.93
CA VAL A 50 1.27 2.02 3.35
C VAL A 50 2.41 2.54 4.23
N GLY A 51 2.89 3.75 3.92
CA GLY A 51 3.94 4.41 4.69
C GLY A 51 3.91 5.93 4.57
N GLY A 52 4.28 6.61 5.65
CA GLY A 52 4.47 8.06 5.65
C GLY A 52 5.89 8.49 5.25
N GLU A 53 6.02 9.75 4.85
CA GLU A 53 7.30 10.37 4.46
C GLU A 53 8.27 10.47 5.64
N SER A 54 9.58 10.37 5.41
CA SER A 54 10.61 10.49 6.46
C SER A 54 11.53 11.68 6.21
N GLY A 55 12.01 12.31 7.29
CA GLY A 55 13.04 13.35 7.23
C GLY A 55 12.57 14.73 7.68
N PRO A 56 13.44 15.76 7.57
CA PRO A 56 13.20 17.09 8.16
C PRO A 56 11.94 17.81 7.70
N LYS A 57 11.45 17.48 6.50
CA LYS A 57 10.29 18.11 5.86
C LYS A 57 9.13 17.12 5.66
N ALA A 58 9.14 16.01 6.40
CA ALA A 58 8.14 14.96 6.27
C ALA A 58 6.72 15.49 6.44
N ARG A 59 5.90 15.32 5.40
CA ARG A 59 4.47 15.65 5.44
C ARG A 59 3.73 14.70 6.41
N PRO A 60 2.78 15.22 7.22
CA PRO A 60 2.02 14.38 8.14
C PRO A 60 1.04 13.49 7.38
N MET A 61 1.08 12.19 7.65
CA MET A 61 0.08 11.23 7.17
C MET A 61 -1.04 11.12 8.19
N LYS A 62 -2.29 11.25 7.75
CA LYS A 62 -3.44 11.15 8.66
C LYS A 62 -3.83 9.69 8.91
N LYS A 63 -4.25 9.40 10.15
CA LYS A 63 -4.58 8.03 10.60
C LYS A 63 -5.79 7.46 9.85
N GLU A 64 -6.78 8.30 9.58
CA GLU A 64 -7.98 7.99 8.84
C GLU A 64 -7.70 7.50 7.43
N TRP A 65 -6.67 8.02 6.74
CA TRP A 65 -6.30 7.55 5.40
C TRP A 65 -5.77 6.12 5.43
N VAL A 66 -4.94 5.80 6.42
CA VAL A 66 -4.39 4.44 6.59
C VAL A 66 -5.51 3.45 6.95
N ILE A 67 -6.46 3.87 7.80
CA ILE A 67 -7.61 3.05 8.19
C ILE A 67 -8.50 2.77 6.97
N ASP A 68 -8.81 3.81 6.19
CA ASP A 68 -9.64 3.67 5.00
C ASP A 68 -9.01 2.71 3.98
N ILE A 69 -7.73 2.86 3.67
CA ILE A 69 -7.02 1.93 2.76
C ILE A 69 -7.02 0.50 3.32
N LYS A 70 -6.84 0.33 4.64
CA LYS A 70 -6.92 -0.99 5.27
C LYS A 70 -8.31 -1.62 5.13
N ASP A 71 -9.36 -0.85 5.36
CA ASP A 71 -10.75 -1.31 5.24
C ASP A 71 -11.08 -1.66 3.78
N GLN A 72 -10.55 -0.91 2.81
CA GLN A 72 -10.63 -1.24 1.39
C GLN A 72 -9.89 -2.56 1.05
N CYS A 73 -8.70 -2.77 1.61
CA CYS A 73 -7.97 -4.04 1.44
C CYS A 73 -8.73 -5.22 2.04
N ASP A 74 -9.35 -5.07 3.22
CA ASP A 74 -10.15 -6.12 3.85
C ASP A 74 -11.34 -6.52 2.98
N LYS A 75 -12.07 -5.54 2.44
CA LYS A 75 -13.20 -5.78 1.53
C LYS A 75 -12.78 -6.50 0.26
N ALA A 76 -11.59 -6.19 -0.26
CA ALA A 76 -11.05 -6.79 -1.48
C ALA A 76 -10.21 -8.07 -1.22
N SER A 77 -10.08 -8.51 0.03
CA SER A 77 -9.22 -9.63 0.43
C SER A 77 -7.74 -9.48 -0.02
N ILE A 78 -7.22 -8.26 0.02
CA ILE A 78 -5.85 -7.91 -0.37
C ILE A 78 -4.93 -7.91 0.86
N LYS A 79 -3.72 -8.43 0.71
CA LYS A 79 -2.72 -8.42 1.79
C LYS A 79 -2.32 -6.97 2.10
N PHE A 80 -2.20 -6.64 3.37
CA PHE A 80 -1.89 -5.28 3.81
C PHE A 80 -0.64 -5.24 4.70
N PHE A 81 0.30 -4.38 4.33
CA PHE A 81 1.51 -4.10 5.08
C PHE A 81 1.56 -2.63 5.50
N PHE A 82 1.60 -2.39 6.81
CA PHE A 82 1.83 -1.05 7.34
C PHE A 82 3.32 -0.90 7.69
N LYS A 83 4.01 -0.08 6.92
CA LYS A 83 5.45 0.13 7.05
C LYS A 83 5.77 1.01 8.25
N GLN A 84 5.27 2.25 8.24
CA GLN A 84 5.55 3.26 9.27
C GLN A 84 4.68 4.51 9.11
N TRP A 85 4.55 5.29 10.18
CA TRP A 85 3.90 6.60 10.15
C TRP A 85 4.73 7.72 9.49
N GLY A 86 6.06 7.56 9.39
CA GLY A 86 6.95 8.61 8.90
C GLY A 86 7.29 9.68 9.95
N GLY A 87 7.59 10.91 9.52
CA GLY A 87 7.93 12.05 10.35
C GLY A 87 9.44 12.30 10.50
N PHE A 88 9.77 13.38 11.22
CA PHE A 88 11.15 13.82 11.47
C PHE A 88 12.01 12.71 12.10
N ASN A 89 11.44 12.02 13.09
CA ASN A 89 12.06 10.86 13.73
C ASN A 89 11.16 9.63 13.58
N LYS A 90 11.27 8.96 12.43
CA LYS A 90 10.51 7.76 12.08
C LYS A 90 10.60 6.63 13.12
N LYS A 91 11.71 6.55 13.88
CA LYS A 91 11.86 5.55 14.95
C LYS A 91 10.90 5.79 16.12
N LYS A 92 10.48 7.04 16.35
CA LYS A 92 9.55 7.40 17.44
C LYS A 92 8.09 7.15 17.08
N THR A 93 7.71 7.37 15.82
CA THR A 93 6.31 7.22 15.38
C THR A 93 5.96 5.75 15.13
N GLY A 94 6.94 4.94 14.73
CA GLY A 94 6.83 3.48 14.70
C GLY A 94 5.85 2.96 13.64
N ARG A 95 5.40 1.72 13.85
CA ARG A 95 4.67 0.92 12.85
C ARG A 95 3.40 0.23 13.37
N ARG A 96 2.83 0.75 14.46
CA ARG A 96 1.58 0.24 15.02
C ARG A 96 0.40 1.04 14.48
N LEU A 97 -0.59 0.36 13.93
CA LEU A 97 -1.89 0.89 13.57
C LEU A 97 -2.94 0.20 14.45
N LYS A 98 -3.82 0.97 15.10
CA LYS A 98 -4.82 0.44 16.06
C LYS A 98 -4.22 -0.57 17.07
N GLY A 99 -3.00 -0.29 17.56
CA GLY A 99 -2.34 -1.13 18.57
C GLY A 99 -1.68 -2.42 18.04
N ARG A 100 -1.72 -2.71 16.73
CA ARG A 100 -1.06 -3.90 16.15
C ARG A 100 -0.16 -3.55 14.98
N THR A 101 0.75 -4.45 14.65
CA THR A 101 1.54 -4.41 13.41
C THR A 101 0.81 -5.14 12.30
N TYR A 102 0.96 -4.68 11.06
CA TYR A 102 0.42 -5.34 9.88
C TYR A 102 1.60 -5.63 8.95
N ASN A 103 1.90 -6.92 8.76
CA ASN A 103 3.10 -7.39 8.08
C ASN A 103 2.76 -8.42 6.99
N ASP A 104 1.55 -8.37 6.46
CA ASP A 104 1.08 -9.37 5.51
C ASP A 104 1.92 -9.32 4.24
N MET A 105 2.13 -10.48 3.62
CA MET A 105 2.87 -10.66 2.37
C MET A 105 2.01 -11.49 1.41
N PRO A 106 2.12 -11.30 0.09
CA PRO A 106 1.46 -12.16 -0.88
C PRO A 106 2.10 -13.55 -0.85
N GLU A 107 1.27 -14.57 -1.08
CA GLU A 107 1.78 -15.92 -1.31
C GLU A 107 2.48 -15.99 -2.67
N LEU A 108 3.59 -16.72 -2.73
CA LEU A 108 4.26 -16.98 -4.00
C LEU A 108 3.36 -17.89 -4.85
N LYS A 109 2.71 -17.30 -5.87
CA LYS A 109 2.01 -18.08 -6.89
C LYS A 109 3.03 -18.95 -7.61
N GLN A 110 2.88 -20.27 -7.54
CA GLN A 110 3.61 -21.15 -8.45
C GLN A 110 3.09 -20.90 -9.88
N PRO A 111 3.95 -20.84 -10.90
CA PRO A 111 3.46 -20.92 -12.28
C PRO A 111 2.63 -22.20 -12.40
N SER A 112 1.37 -22.12 -12.85
CA SER A 112 0.67 -23.34 -13.22
C SER A 112 1.49 -24.01 -14.30
N ALA A 113 1.90 -25.26 -14.09
CA ALA A 113 2.41 -26.07 -15.18
C ALA A 113 1.34 -26.04 -16.28
N TYR A 114 1.70 -25.53 -17.46
CA TYR A 114 0.84 -25.64 -18.63
C TYR A 114 0.58 -27.14 -18.83
N ILE A 115 -0.68 -27.55 -18.70
CA ILE A 115 -1.18 -28.83 -19.21
C ILE A 115 -1.83 -28.53 -20.56
#